data_AF-A0A1F9WLB8-F1
#
_entry.id   AF-A0A1F9WLB8-F1
#
_cell.length_a   1.000
_cell.length_b   1.000
_cell.length_c   1.000
_cell.angle_alpha   90.00
_cell.angle_beta   90.00
_cell.angle_gamma   90.00
#
_symmetry.space_group_name_H-M   'P 1'
#
loop_
_entity.id
_entity.type
_entity.pdbx_description
1 polymer ?
#
loop_
_entity_poly.entity_id
_entity_poly.type
_entity_poly.pdbx_seq_one_letter_code
_entity_poly.pdbx_strand_id
1 'polypeptide(L)' 'MKLAVRFIVDEQGNKTAAVIDLKKNAQLWEDFYDRALARSREREPRETLESVKTRLGRRKPRSRKPRSHG' A
#
# COMPACT_ATOMS: atom_id res chain seq x y z
N MET A 1 13.77 11.75 -6.14
CA MET A 1 13.66 10.57 -5.24
C MET A 1 14.47 9.44 -5.87
N LYS A 2 15.50 8.91 -5.18
CA LYS A 2 16.41 7.90 -5.76
C LYS A 2 15.95 6.52 -5.31
N LEU A 3 15.37 5.74 -6.22
CA LEU A 3 14.98 4.36 -5.97
C LEU A 3 16.24 3.56 -5.60
N ALA A 4 16.27 2.98 -4.40
CA ALA A 4 17.39 2.18 -3.93
C ALA A 4 17.18 0.72 -4.35
N VAL A 5 17.53 0.42 -5.60
CA VAL A 5 17.51 -0.94 -6.17
C VAL A 5 18.93 -1.35 -6.50
N ARG A 6 19.36 -2.50 -6.00
CA ARG A 6 20.61 -3.17 -6.41
C ARG A 6 20.25 -4.39 -7.25
N PHE A 7 21.11 -4.75 -8.18
CA PHE A 7 20.92 -5.95 -9.00
C PHE A 7 21.99 -6.97 -8.65
N ILE A 8 21.58 -8.24 -8.61
CA ILE A 8 22.49 -9.38 -8.67
C ILE A 8 22.73 -9.66 -10.15
N VAL A 9 23.99 -9.79 -10.53
CA VAL A 9 24.41 -9.95 -11.92
C VAL A 9 25.17 -11.28 -12.02
N ASP A 10 24.87 -12.07 -13.06
CA ASP A 10 25.60 -13.30 -13.33
C ASP A 10 26.99 -13.03 -13.95
N GLU A 11 27.74 -14.10 -14.18
CA GLU A 11 29.09 -14.04 -14.75
C GLU A 11 29.10 -13.53 -16.20
N GLN A 12 27.97 -13.62 -16.91
CA GLN A 12 27.81 -13.10 -18.28
C GLN A 12 27.36 -11.63 -18.30
N GLY A 13 27.10 -11.02 -17.13
CA GLY A 13 26.66 -9.64 -17.02
C GLY A 13 25.13 -9.44 -17.04
N ASN A 14 24.33 -10.51 -17.00
CA ASN A 14 22.87 -10.38 -16.98
C ASN A 14 22.34 -10.16 -15.57
N LYS A 15 21.37 -9.27 -15.43
CA LYS A 15 20.68 -9.01 -14.16
C LYS A 15 19.69 -10.15 -13.87
N THR A 16 19.98 -10.96 -12.86
CA THR A 16 19.18 -12.14 -12.51
C THR A 16 18.19 -11.88 -11.39
N ALA A 17 18.49 -10.93 -10.51
CA ALA A 17 17.59 -10.54 -9.42
C ALA A 17 17.76 -9.07 -9.04
N ALA A 18 16.74 -8.52 -8.37
CA ALA A 18 16.75 -7.17 -7.80
C ALA A 18 16.59 -7.26 -6.27
N VAL A 19 17.45 -6.52 -5.55
CA VAL A 19 17.38 -6.33 -4.11
C VAL A 19 16.91 -4.92 -3.84
N ILE A 20 15.73 -4.80 -3.23
CA ILE A 20 15.07 -3.52 -2.97
C ILE A 20 15.14 -3.22 -1.48
N ASP A 21 15.62 -2.03 -1.11
CA ASP A 21 15.57 -1.55 0.28
C ASP A 21 14.15 -1.09 0.61
N LEU A 22 13.44 -1.87 1.44
CA LEU A 22 12.05 -1.58 1.82
C LEU A 22 11.92 -0.29 2.62
N LYS A 23 12.93 0.11 3.41
CA LYS A 23 12.86 1.34 4.22
C LYS A 23 12.93 2.58 3.36
N LYS A 24 13.79 2.56 2.33
CA LYS A 24 13.94 3.68 1.39
C LYS A 24 12.80 3.77 0.38
N ASN A 25 12.18 2.64 0.06
CA ASN A 25 11.13 2.54 -0.94
C ASN A 25 9.77 2.16 -0.31
N ALA A 26 9.53 2.49 0.96
CA ALA A 26 8.34 2.07 1.70
C ALA A 26 7.04 2.43 0.96
N GLN A 27 6.96 3.66 0.45
CA GLN A 27 5.80 4.13 -0.32
C GLN A 27 5.55 3.31 -1.60
N LEU A 28 6.61 2.95 -2.34
CA LEU A 28 6.49 2.12 -3.54
C LEU A 28 5.98 0.72 -3.18
N TRP A 29 6.41 0.19 -2.04
CA TRP A 29 5.93 -1.10 -1.55
C TRP A 29 4.48 -1.06 -1.09
N GLU A 30 4.06 0.02 -0.43
CA GLU A 30 2.65 0.26 -0.10
C GLU A 30 1.79 0.26 -1.38
N ASP A 31 2.18 1.03 -2.40
CA ASP A 31 1.46 1.09 -3.68
C ASP A 31 1.35 -0.30 -4.36
N PHE A 32 2.44 -1.07 -4.35
CA PHE A 32 2.46 -2.41 -4.93
C PHE A 32 1.55 -3.37 -4.14
N TYR A 33 1.64 -3.33 -2.82
CA TYR A 33 0.84 -4.19 -1.94
C TYR A 33 -0.65 -3.86 -2.05
N ASP A 34 -1.02 -2.58 -2.05
CA ASP A 34 -2.41 -2.15 -2.18
C ASP A 34 -3.02 -2.62 -3.51
N ARG A 35 -2.27 -2.54 -4.60
CA ARG A 35 -2.68 -3.06 -5.92
C ARG A 35 -2.86 -4.58 -5.90
N ALA A 36 -1.89 -5.31 -5.34
CA ALA A 36 -1.94 -6.77 -5.27
C ALA A 36 -3.13 -7.24 -4.40
N LEU A 37 -3.35 -6.57 -3.27
CA LEU A 37 -4.46 -6.84 -2.36
C LEU A 37 -5.80 -6.49 -2.98
N ALA A 38 -5.93 -5.34 -3.65
CA ALA A 38 -7.17 -4.97 -4.34
C ALA A 38 -7.55 -6.02 -5.41
N ARG A 39 -6.55 -6.51 -6.15
CA ARG A 39 -6.76 -7.55 -7.16
C ARG A 39 -7.12 -8.91 -6.55
N SER A 40 -6.48 -9.31 -5.46
CA SER A 40 -6.83 -10.58 -4.78
C SER A 40 -8.27 -10.56 -4.24
N ARG A 41 -8.75 -9.38 -3.82
CA ARG A 41 -10.11 -9.15 -3.30
C ARG A 41 -11.14 -8.81 -4.37
N GLU A 42 -10.79 -8.88 -5.66
CA GLU A 42 -11.67 -8.44 -6.73
C GLU A 42 -13.01 -9.20 -6.77
N ARG A 43 -13.05 -10.44 -6.28
CA ARG A 43 -14.24 -11.29 -6.24
C ARG A 43 -14.98 -11.31 -4.91
N GLU A 44 -14.52 -10.56 -3.91
CA GLU A 44 -15.23 -10.45 -2.64
C GLU A 44 -16.58 -9.73 -2.83
N PRO A 45 -17.63 -10.10 -2.07
CA PRO A 45 -18.89 -9.37 -2.08
C PRO A 45 -18.69 -7.88 -1.82
N ARG A 46 -19.35 -7.04 -2.62
CA ARG A 46 -19.28 -5.58 -2.51
C ARG A 46 -20.56 -5.01 -1.93
N GLU A 47 -20.45 -3.91 -1.21
CA GLU A 47 -21.58 -3.08 -0.78
C GLU A 47 -21.52 -1.72 -1.47
N THR A 48 -22.67 -1.06 -1.60
CA THR A 48 -22.74 0.29 -2.17
C THR A 48 -22.19 1.32 -1.20
N LEU A 49 -21.63 2.41 -1.74
CA LEU A 49 -21.14 3.52 -0.92
C LEU A 49 -22.25 4.11 -0.01
N GLU A 50 -23.49 4.15 -0.49
CA GLU A 50 -24.64 4.65 0.30
C GLU A 50 -25.00 3.74 1.47
N SER A 51 -24.90 2.40 1.30
CA SER A 51 -25.04 1.44 2.40
C SER A 51 -23.99 1.70 3.49
N VAL A 52 -22.73 1.91 3.07
CA VAL A 52 -21.62 2.23 3.97
C VAL A 52 -21.85 3.54 4.71
N LYS A 53 -22.20 4.62 4.00
CA LYS A 53 -22.46 5.94 4.61
C LYS A 53 -23.60 5.88 5.62
N THR A 54 -24.69 5.19 5.29
CA THR A 54 -25.82 5.00 6.20
C THR A 54 -25.39 4.26 7.47
N ARG A 55 -24.60 3.19 7.33
CA ARG A 55 -24.07 2.41 8.45
C ARG A 55 -23.08 3.21 9.32
N LEU A 56 -22.23 4.04 8.71
CA LEU A 56 -21.25 4.86 9.42
C LEU A 56 -21.89 6.09 10.07
N GLY A 57 -22.88 6.74 9.45
CA GLY A 57 -23.61 7.87 10.03
C GLY A 57 -24.39 7.50 11.30
N ARG A 58 -24.74 6.21 11.45
CA ARG A 58 -25.32 5.65 12.69
C ARG A 58 -24.28 5.48 13.81
N ARG A 59 -22.98 5.50 13.51
CA ARG A 59 -21.89 5.48 14.50
C ARG A 59 -21.44 6.92 14.75
N LYS A 60 -21.46 7.38 16.01
CA LYS A 60 -20.94 8.71 16.38
C LYS A 60 -19.55 8.93 15.73
N PRO A 61 -19.29 10.10 15.12
CA PRO A 61 -17.97 10.40 14.57
C PRO A 61 -16.92 10.24 15.68
N ARG A 62 -15.90 9.42 15.42
CA ARG A 62 -14.74 9.32 16.32
C ARG A 62 -14.08 10.70 16.29
N SER A 63 -14.15 11.44 17.40
CA SER A 63 -13.51 12.73 17.57
C SER A 63 -12.04 12.62 17.17
N ARG A 64 -11.65 13.27 16.07
CA ARG A 64 -10.23 13.39 15.70
C ARG A 64 -9.55 14.19 16.79
N LYS A 65 -8.80 13.53 17.69
CA LYS A 65 -7.95 14.23 18.67
C LYS A 65 -6.91 15.02 17.87
N PRO A 66 -6.65 16.31 18.17
CA PRO A 66 -5.66 17.09 17.46
C PRO A 66 -4.29 16.41 17.58
N ARG A 67 -3.57 16.24 16.48
CA ARG A 67 -2.16 15.85 16.52
C ARG A 67 -1.35 17.04 17.01
N SER A 68 -0.98 17.05 18.30
CA SER A 68 0.07 17.90 18.82
C SER A 68 1.40 17.47 18.22
N HIS A 69 1.99 18.28 17.33
CA HIS A 69 3.42 18.20 17.06
C HIS A 69 4.10 19.14 18.07
N GLY A 70 4.94 18.55 18.91
CA GLY A 70 5.94 19.27 19.71
C GLY A 70 7.31 19.06 19.10
#